data_AF-A0A6S7JSJ4-F1
#
_entry.id   AF-A0A6S7JSJ4-F1
#
_cell.length_a   1.000
_cell.length_b   1.000
_cell.length_c   1.000
_cell.angle_alpha   90.00
_cell.angle_beta   90.00
_cell.angle_gamma   90.00
#
_symmetry.space_group_name_H-M   'P 1'
#
loop_
_entity.id
_entity.type
_entity.pdbx_description
1 polymer ?
#
loop_
_entity_poly.entity_id
_entity_poly.type
_entity_poly.pdbx_seq_one_letter_code
_entity_poly.pdbx_strand_id
1 'polypeptide(L)'
;GSILGPLFFLLYINDLPACLSKTKPRLFADDTNITAAGECLSDLEDAVNSDLEMLRKWLMANKLSLNVAKTEFQIIGTKQMLKKASVQQLKIHIQNIPIKQ
;
A
#
# COMPACT_ATOMS: atom_id res chain seq x y z
N GLY A 1 14.99 -22.75 11.51
CA GLY A 1 15.04 -21.28 11.40
C GLY A 1 16.35 -20.79 11.98
N SER A 2 17.02 -19.86 11.31
CA SER A 2 18.21 -19.19 11.88
C SER A 2 17.76 -18.12 12.87
N ILE A 3 18.47 -18.00 14.00
CA ILE A 3 18.23 -16.93 15.00
C ILE A 3 18.42 -15.55 14.38
N LEU A 4 19.34 -15.43 13.42
CA LEU A 4 19.68 -14.16 12.77
C LEU A 4 18.81 -13.85 11.54
N GLY A 5 18.10 -14.84 11.00
CA GLY A 5 17.28 -14.67 9.79
C GLY A 5 16.26 -13.53 9.92
N PRO A 6 15.43 -13.51 10.98
CA PRO A 6 14.47 -12.43 11.21
C PRO A 6 15.12 -11.06 11.39
N LEU A 7 16.27 -11.00 12.05
CA LEU A 7 17.00 -9.74 12.25
C LEU A 7 17.51 -9.16 10.93
N PHE A 8 18.10 -10.00 10.07
CA PHE A 8 18.55 -9.56 8.76
C PHE A 8 17.39 -9.15 7.85
N PHE A 9 16.25 -9.85 7.93
CA PHE A 9 15.05 -9.43 7.23
C PHE A 9 14.55 -8.05 7.71
N LEU A 10 14.53 -7.81 9.02
CA LEU A 10 14.15 -6.50 9.56
C LEU A 10 15.09 -5.39 9.09
N LEU A 11 16.41 -5.62 9.11
CA LEU A 11 17.37 -4.65 8.58
C LEU A 11 17.17 -4.39 7.08
N TYR A 12 16.76 -5.42 6.33
CA TYR A 12 16.53 -5.34 4.89
C TYR A 12 15.31 -4.51 4.49
N ILE A 13 14.22 -4.58 5.28
CA ILE A 13 12.95 -3.92 4.96
C ILE A 13 12.82 -2.52 5.59
N ASN A 14 13.74 -2.14 6.48
CA ASN A 14 13.57 -0.99 7.38
C ASN A 14 13.53 0.38 6.67
N ASP A 15 14.04 0.47 5.45
CA ASP A 15 14.02 1.69 4.63
C ASP A 15 12.79 1.79 3.72
N LEU A 16 11.95 0.75 3.63
CA LEU A 16 10.69 0.78 2.87
C LEU A 16 9.83 2.01 3.23
N PRO A 17 9.64 2.40 4.51
CA PRO A 17 8.87 3.59 4.84
C PRO A 17 9.34 4.87 4.17
N ALA A 18 10.64 5.00 3.90
CA ALA A 18 11.23 6.19 3.30
C ALA A 18 10.88 6.35 1.81
N CYS A 19 10.37 5.30 1.14
CA CYS A 19 9.95 5.38 -0.25
C CYS A 19 8.52 5.94 -0.43
N LEU A 20 7.73 6.02 0.64
CA LEU A 20 6.35 6.49 0.61
C LEU A 20 6.27 7.95 1.06
N SER A 21 5.49 8.76 0.35
CA SER A 21 5.47 10.21 0.54
C SER A 21 4.13 10.75 1.03
N LYS A 22 3.03 10.13 0.61
CA LYS A 22 1.65 10.61 0.85
C LYS A 22 0.87 9.68 1.78
N THR A 23 1.31 8.44 1.90
CA THR A 23 0.70 7.38 2.69
C THR A 23 1.55 7.07 3.93
N LYS A 24 0.92 6.44 4.92
CA LYS A 24 1.56 5.97 6.15
C LYS A 24 1.69 4.45 6.12
N PRO A 25 2.91 3.92 5.94
CA PRO A 25 3.16 2.49 6.04
C PRO A 25 3.19 2.01 7.50
N ARG A 26 2.75 0.78 7.73
CA ARG A 26 2.93 0.01 8.96
C ARG A 26 3.43 -1.37 8.56
N LEU A 27 4.61 -1.73 9.06
CA LEU A 27 5.27 -2.99 8.73
C LEU A 27 5.26 -3.91 9.94
N PHE A 28 4.99 -5.18 9.70
CA PHE A 28 5.17 -6.24 10.67
C PHE A 28 5.73 -7.47 9.95
N ALA A 29 7.04 -7.69 10.08
CA ALA A 29 7.75 -8.65 9.26
C ALA A 29 7.45 -8.44 7.75
N ASP A 30 6.98 -9.47 7.05
CA ASP A 30 6.62 -9.41 5.63
C ASP A 30 5.24 -8.77 5.37
N ASP A 31 4.40 -8.63 6.39
CA ASP A 31 3.10 -7.97 6.26
C ASP A 31 3.25 -6.45 6.28
N THR A 32 2.81 -5.80 5.20
CA THR A 32 2.86 -4.34 5.06
C THR A 32 1.47 -3.78 4.82
N ASN A 33 1.04 -2.85 5.68
CA ASN A 33 -0.20 -2.13 5.54
C ASN A 33 0.08 -0.66 5.21
N ILE A 34 -0.64 -0.11 4.23
CA ILE A 34 -0.49 1.28 3.79
C ILE A 34 -1.81 2.00 4.01
N THR A 35 -1.76 3.16 4.64
CA THR A 35 -2.97 3.96 4.91
C THR A 35 -2.80 5.39 4.45
N ALA A 36 -3.83 5.93 3.81
CA ALA A 36 -3.96 7.34 3.54
C ALA A 36 -5.28 7.87 4.12
N ALA A 37 -5.31 9.17 4.41
CA ALA A 37 -6.48 9.86 4.91
C ALA A 37 -6.66 11.15 4.11
N GLY A 38 -7.90 11.47 3.76
CA GLY A 38 -8.24 12.65 2.98
C GLY A 38 -9.75 12.87 2.96
N GLU A 39 -10.16 14.09 2.62
CA GLU A 39 -11.59 14.47 2.52
C GLU A 39 -12.16 14.18 1.13
N CYS A 40 -11.30 14.11 0.11
CA CYS A 40 -11.67 13.82 -1.25
C CYS A 40 -11.18 12.44 -1.70
N LEU A 41 -12.06 11.68 -2.37
CA LEU A 41 -11.74 10.35 -2.88
C LEU A 41 -10.74 10.40 -4.04
N SER A 42 -10.78 11.43 -4.88
CA SER A 42 -9.80 11.61 -5.96
C SER A 42 -8.39 11.77 -5.40
N ASP A 43 -8.24 12.61 -4.38
CA ASP A 43 -6.94 12.90 -3.80
C ASP A 43 -6.39 11.66 -3.08
N LEU A 44 -7.29 10.86 -2.48
CA LEU A 44 -6.95 9.58 -1.88
C LEU A 44 -6.49 8.56 -2.94
N GLU A 45 -7.21 8.48 -4.06
CA GLU A 45 -6.85 7.63 -5.20
C GLU A 45 -5.46 8.00 -5.73
N ASP A 46 -5.23 9.28 -6.01
CA ASP A 46 -3.96 9.79 -6.53
C ASP A 46 -2.82 9.59 -5.53
N ALA A 47 -3.08 9.79 -4.24
CA ALA A 47 -2.09 9.56 -3.19
C ALA A 47 -1.68 8.09 -3.11
N VAL A 48 -2.65 7.18 -3.08
CA VAL A 48 -2.40 5.74 -2.98
C VAL A 48 -1.73 5.23 -4.26
N ASN A 49 -2.24 5.55 -5.45
CA ASN A 49 -1.65 5.09 -6.71
C ASN A 49 -0.23 5.62 -6.92
N SER A 50 0.04 6.88 -6.54
CA SER A 50 1.39 7.47 -6.59
C SER A 50 2.38 6.71 -5.70
N ASP A 51 2.00 6.45 -4.45
CA ASP A 51 2.86 5.77 -3.49
C ASP A 51 3.01 4.26 -3.79
N LEU A 52 1.97 3.61 -4.32
CA LEU A 52 2.04 2.22 -4.80
C LEU A 52 3.05 2.07 -5.95
N GLU A 53 3.16 3.05 -6.82
CA GLU A 53 4.17 3.06 -7.89
C GLU A 53 5.59 3.26 -7.34
N MET A 54 5.76 4.07 -6.29
CA MET A 54 7.06 4.20 -5.60
C MET A 54 7.42 2.91 -4.88
N LEU A 55 6.47 2.30 -4.16
CA LEU A 55 6.63 1.01 -3.49
C LEU A 55 7.05 -0.07 -4.49
N ARG A 56 6.40 -0.13 -5.65
CA ARG A 56 6.73 -1.09 -6.71
C ARG A 56 8.18 -0.95 -7.16
N LYS A 57 8.65 0.28 -7.39
CA LYS A 57 10.04 0.54 -7.77
C LYS A 57 11.02 0.11 -6.67
N TRP A 58 10.69 0.41 -5.41
CA TRP A 58 11.49 -0.01 -4.27
C TRP A 58 11.55 -1.54 -4.14
N LEU A 59 10.41 -2.24 -4.28
CA LEU A 59 10.36 -3.71 -4.27
C LEU A 59 11.22 -4.31 -5.38
N MET A 60 11.14 -3.78 -6.61
CA MET A 60 11.97 -4.26 -7.72
C MET A 60 13.46 -4.02 -7.49
N ALA A 61 13.84 -2.84 -7.00
CA ALA A 61 15.23 -2.53 -6.66
C ALA A 61 15.78 -3.48 -5.58
N ASN A 62 14.92 -3.86 -4.63
CA ASN A 62 15.18 -4.82 -3.58
C ASN A 62 14.79 -6.27 -3.96
N LYS A 63 14.64 -6.61 -5.25
CA LYS A 63 14.38 -8.00 -5.70
C LYS A 63 13.22 -8.70 -4.96
N LEU A 64 12.26 -7.95 -4.46
CA LEU A 64 11.04 -8.42 -3.81
C LEU A 64 9.90 -8.42 -4.83
N SER A 65 9.00 -9.38 -4.72
CA SER A 65 7.78 -9.45 -5.51
C SER A 65 6.57 -9.14 -4.64
N LEU A 66 5.67 -8.30 -5.16
CA LEU A 66 4.37 -8.08 -4.53
C LEU A 66 3.40 -9.19 -4.94
N ASN A 67 2.71 -9.78 -3.96
CA ASN A 67 1.61 -10.69 -4.24
C ASN A 67 0.33 -9.89 -4.55
N VAL A 68 0.18 -9.45 -5.80
CA VAL A 68 -0.98 -8.67 -6.25
C VAL A 68 -2.30 -9.41 -6.00
N ALA A 69 -2.32 -10.74 -6.12
CA ALA A 69 -3.52 -11.55 -5.91
C ALA A 69 -4.02 -11.57 -4.46
N LYS A 70 -3.12 -11.34 -3.49
CA LYS A 70 -3.45 -11.23 -2.06
C LYS A 70 -3.54 -9.79 -1.58
N THR A 71 -3.21 -8.82 -2.42
CA THR A 71 -3.28 -7.40 -2.06
C THR A 71 -4.73 -6.95 -2.18
N GLU A 72 -5.25 -6.36 -1.13
CA GLU A 72 -6.63 -5.85 -1.04
C GLU A 72 -6.60 -4.42 -0.50
N PHE A 73 -7.63 -3.63 -0.79
CA PHE A 73 -7.78 -2.29 -0.22
C PHE A 73 -9.15 -2.13 0.43
N GLN A 74 -9.20 -1.37 1.52
CA GLN A 74 -10.45 -1.10 2.24
C GLN A 74 -10.61 0.39 2.49
N ILE A 75 -11.83 0.89 2.31
CA ILE A 75 -12.21 2.27 2.62
C ILE A 75 -12.86 2.30 4.00
N ILE A 76 -12.36 3.16 4.87
CA ILE A 76 -12.89 3.35 6.22
C ILE A 76 -13.36 4.80 6.33
N GLY A 77 -14.62 5.00 6.71
CA GLY A 77 -15.20 6.34 6.82
C GLY A 77 -16.64 6.33 7.32
N THR A 78 -17.24 7.52 7.39
CA THR A 78 -18.65 7.67 7.79
C THR A 78 -19.59 7.03 6.77
N LYS A 79 -20.84 6.72 7.17
CA LYS A 79 -21.86 6.18 6.25
C LYS A 79 -22.08 7.06 5.01
N GLN A 80 -21.96 8.37 5.15
CA GLN A 80 -22.10 9.33 4.04
C GLN A 80 -20.93 9.22 3.06
N MET A 81 -19.70 9.12 3.57
CA MET A 81 -18.50 8.93 2.75
C MET A 81 -18.50 7.58 2.03
N LEU A 82 -18.91 6.51 2.71
CA LEU A 82 -19.01 5.18 2.11
C LEU A 82 -20.04 5.15 0.98
N LYS A 83 -21.21 5.79 1.15
CA LYS A 83 -22.19 5.95 0.06
C LYS A 83 -21.59 6.67 -1.16
N LYS A 84 -20.81 7.73 -0.94
CA LYS A 84 -20.14 8.47 -2.02
C LYS A 84 -19.09 7.59 -2.73
N ALA A 85 -18.33 6.81 -1.97
CA ALA A 85 -17.34 5.88 -2.51
C ALA A 85 -17.94 4.75 -3.33
N SER A 86 -19.09 4.21 -2.91
CA SER A 86 -19.83 3.20 -3.69
C SER A 86 -20.28 3.72 -5.06
N VAL A 87 -20.51 5.04 -5.19
CA VAL A 87 -20.90 5.68 -6.45
C VAL A 87 -19.68 6.05 -7.31
N GLN A 88 -18.59 6.50 -6.69
CA GLN A 88 -17.40 6.99 -7.39
C GLN A 88 -16.36 5.92 -7.72
N GLN A 89 -16.51 4.68 -7.22
CA GLN A 89 -15.65 3.51 -7.42
C GLN A 89 -14.15 3.85 -7.61
N LEU A 90 -13.39 3.83 -6.51
CA LEU A 90 -11.94 4.07 -6.57
C LEU A 90 -11.23 3.07 -7.48
N LYS A 91 -10.31 3.59 -8.31
CA LYS A 91 -9.48 2.77 -9.20
C LYS A 91 -8.08 2.68 -8.65
N ILE A 92 -7.87 1.75 -7.72
CA ILE A 92 -6.53 1.43 -7.22
C ILE A 92 -5.89 0.39 -8.13
N HIS A 93 -4.71 0.70 -8.66
CA HIS A 93 -4.00 -0.18 -9.60
C HIS A 93 -2.52 -0.34 -9.24
N ILE A 94 -1.98 -1.53 -9.50
CA ILE A 94 -0.54 -1.81 -9.47
C ILE A 94 -0.18 -2.50 -10.78
N GLN A 95 0.79 -1.96 -11.53
CA GLN A 95 1.19 -2.51 -12.83
C GLN A 95 0.03 -2.61 -13.84
N ASN A 96 -0.89 -1.63 -13.83
CA ASN A 96 -2.15 -1.65 -14.58
C ASN A 96 -3.12 -2.80 -14.20
N ILE A 97 -2.83 -3.56 -13.14
CA ILE A 97 -3.72 -4.58 -12.60
C ILE A 97 -4.56 -3.91 -11.50
N PRO A 98 -5.90 -3.94 -11.59
CA PRO A 98 -6.76 -3.41 -10.55
C PRO A 98 -6.64 -4.27 -9.28
N ILE A 99 -6.48 -3.61 -8.14
CA ILE A 99 -6.52 -4.26 -6.82
C ILE A 99 -7.99 -4.48 -6.45
N LYS A 100 -8.29 -5.60 -5.82
CA LYS A 100 -9.64 -5.88 -5.33
C LYS A 100 -9.93 -5.05 -4.07
N GLN A 101 -11.15 -4.53 -4.02
CA GLN A 101 -11.74 -3.97 -2.80
C GLN A 101 -12.30 -5.09 -1.92
#